data_AF-A0AAV6WCN3-F1
#
_entry.id   AF-A0AAV6WCN3-F1
#
_cell.length_a   1.000
_cell.length_b   1.000
_cell.length_c   1.000
_cell.angle_alpha   90.00
_cell.angle_beta   90.00
_cell.angle_gamma   90.00
#
_symmetry.space_group_name_H-M   'P 1'
#
loop_
_entity.id
_entity.type
_entity.pdbx_description
1 polymer ?
#
loop_
_entity_poly.entity_id
_entity_poly.type
_entity_poly.pdbx_seq_one_letter_code
_entity_poly.pdbx_strand_id
1 'polypeptide(L)'
;MPRIPRRLARTLQGSFAATGTPWHSSFQRHGVALSATNVAAFWPERLARGPSWSVLLGRRDSTTANQTGANTSIPAPFESLSNITAKFSAVGLNLCLFLQIGAHTFGRAQCRQFSNRLYNFSGAGQPDPTLNTTYLANLRQICPQNGSGFVVANLDPTTPNTFDNNYFSNLQNLQGLLHSDQELFSTSGAPTISLLNLFSSNQSAFFQNFVQSMINMGNISPLVGSNGEIRANCRRVNGNLVSRLAVEAHFVFFA
;
A
#
# COMPACT_ATOMS: atom_id res chain seq x y z
N MET A 1 5.01 -30.02 23.58
CA MET A 1 4.09 -28.87 23.66
C MET A 1 4.14 -28.26 25.06
N PRO A 2 4.69 -27.05 25.26
CA PRO A 2 4.42 -26.27 26.46
C PRO A 2 3.33 -25.24 26.20
N ARG A 3 2.35 -25.18 27.09
CA ARG A 3 1.16 -24.32 27.05
C ARG A 3 1.52 -22.89 27.45
N ILE A 4 1.07 -21.91 26.66
CA ILE A 4 1.12 -20.49 27.01
C ILE A 4 0.01 -20.18 28.04
N PRO A 5 0.29 -19.46 29.15
CA PRO A 5 -0.70 -19.19 30.19
C PRO A 5 -1.82 -18.27 29.71
N ARG A 6 -3.07 -18.63 30.03
CA ARG A 6 -4.28 -17.83 29.79
C ARG A 6 -4.34 -16.63 30.74
N ARG A 7 -3.58 -15.56 30.45
CA ARG A 7 -3.76 -14.23 31.09
C ARG A 7 -3.16 -13.11 30.24
N LEU A 8 -3.60 -13.00 28.98
CA LEU A 8 -3.28 -11.86 28.11
C LEU A 8 -4.33 -11.68 27.00
N ALA A 9 -5.60 -11.92 27.32
CA ALA A 9 -6.72 -11.82 26.37
C ALA A 9 -7.86 -10.90 26.86
N ARG A 10 -7.61 -10.01 27.84
CA ARG A 10 -8.66 -9.14 28.42
C ARG A 10 -8.15 -7.74 28.81
N THR A 11 -7.56 -7.01 27.87
CA THR A 11 -7.41 -5.55 28.02
C THR A 11 -7.23 -4.82 26.68
N LEU A 12 -8.11 -5.06 25.71
CA LEU A 12 -8.26 -4.20 24.52
C LEU A 12 -9.74 -3.87 24.25
N GLN A 13 -10.55 -3.82 25.30
CA GLN A 13 -11.93 -3.35 25.27
C GLN A 13 -12.04 -2.24 26.29
N GLY A 14 -11.94 -1.00 25.82
CA GLY A 14 -12.14 0.17 26.67
C GLY A 14 -11.37 1.38 26.18
N SER A 15 -12.11 2.36 25.68
CA SER A 15 -11.72 3.78 25.66
C SER A 15 -10.80 4.25 24.54
N PHE A 16 -11.33 4.39 23.32
CA PHE A 16 -10.88 5.45 22.39
C PHE A 16 -12.07 5.96 21.57
N ALA A 17 -13.03 6.56 22.27
CA ALA A 17 -13.94 7.53 21.65
C ALA A 17 -13.30 8.92 21.82
N ALA A 18 -13.26 9.67 20.71
CA ALA A 18 -13.11 11.13 20.65
C ALA A 18 -11.95 11.76 21.45
N THR A 19 -10.82 12.05 20.79
CA THR A 19 -10.03 13.28 20.99
C THR A 19 -8.81 13.26 20.06
N GLY A 20 -8.71 14.24 19.17
CA GLY A 20 -7.63 14.40 18.19
C GLY A 20 -6.28 14.71 18.83
N THR A 21 -5.66 13.71 19.46
CA THR A 21 -4.29 13.78 19.97
C THR A 21 -3.29 13.26 18.92
N PRO A 22 -2.13 13.91 18.74
CA PRO A 22 -1.10 13.41 17.83
C PRO A 22 -0.63 12.01 18.22
N TRP A 23 -0.55 11.11 17.22
CA TRP A 23 -0.25 9.68 17.31
C TRP A 23 1.01 9.27 18.09
N HIS A 24 1.84 10.22 18.50
CA HIS A 24 3.11 9.95 19.16
C HIS A 24 2.97 9.50 20.63
N SER A 25 1.87 9.85 21.31
CA SER A 25 1.79 9.70 22.78
C SER A 25 1.12 8.41 23.28
N SER A 26 0.38 7.67 22.45
CA SER A 26 -0.36 6.50 22.94
C SER A 26 0.41 5.17 22.86
N PHE A 27 1.45 5.07 22.01
CA PHE A 27 2.23 3.84 21.84
C PHE A 27 3.46 3.73 22.76
N GLN A 28 3.87 4.83 23.43
CA GLN A 28 4.99 4.80 24.39
C GLN A 28 4.67 4.11 25.72
N ARG A 29 3.40 3.78 26.01
CA ARG A 29 2.98 3.20 27.29
C ARG A 29 3.51 1.79 27.59
N HIS A 30 4.17 1.11 26.64
CA HIS A 30 4.74 -0.23 26.83
C HIS A 30 6.26 -0.31 26.57
N GLY A 31 6.98 0.82 26.48
CA GLY A 31 8.45 0.83 26.41
C GLY A 31 9.08 0.25 25.12
N VAL A 32 8.29 -0.13 24.12
CA VAL A 32 8.81 -0.58 22.82
C VAL A 32 9.00 0.63 21.92
N ALA A 33 10.25 1.00 21.66
CA ALA A 33 10.59 2.00 20.68
C ALA A 33 10.25 1.47 19.27
N LEU A 34 9.24 2.05 18.63
CA LEU A 34 8.83 1.70 17.27
C LEU A 34 9.62 2.55 16.27
N SER A 35 10.35 1.90 15.35
CA SER A 35 10.95 2.61 14.21
C SER A 35 9.88 3.17 13.27
N ALA A 36 10.22 4.16 12.46
CA ALA A 36 9.30 4.75 11.49
C ALA A 36 8.71 3.70 10.54
N THR A 37 9.47 2.66 10.20
CA THR A 37 9.00 1.53 9.36
C THR A 37 7.93 0.65 10.02
N ASN A 38 7.71 0.74 11.33
CA ASN A 38 6.60 0.04 12.01
C ASN A 38 5.33 0.90 12.14
N VAL A 39 5.37 2.15 11.65
CA VAL A 39 4.26 3.09 11.74
C VAL A 39 3.36 2.96 10.50
N ALA A 40 2.25 2.25 10.69
CA ALA A 40 1.04 2.25 9.85
C ALA A 40 1.03 1.43 8.53
N ALA A 41 0.26 0.34 8.57
CA ALA A 41 -0.45 -0.29 7.43
C ALA A 41 -1.64 -1.17 7.92
N PHE A 42 -2.13 -0.91 9.14
CA PHE A 42 -3.08 -1.79 9.85
C PHE A 42 -4.35 -1.07 10.33
N TRP A 43 -4.23 0.23 10.61
CA TRP A 43 -5.30 1.02 11.22
C TRP A 43 -6.33 1.53 10.21
N PRO A 44 -5.96 2.00 9.00
CA PRO A 44 -6.94 2.41 7.99
C PRO A 44 -7.88 1.29 7.56
N GLU A 45 -7.37 0.06 7.39
CA GLU A 45 -8.13 -1.10 6.91
C GLU A 45 -9.20 -1.50 7.94
N ARG A 46 -8.83 -1.58 9.23
CA ARG A 46 -9.77 -1.89 10.32
C ARG A 46 -10.89 -0.84 10.42
N LEU A 47 -10.55 0.44 10.25
CA LEU A 47 -11.54 1.53 10.25
C LEU A 47 -12.43 1.48 8.99
N ALA A 48 -11.94 0.92 7.89
CA ALA A 48 -12.67 0.69 6.65
C ALA A 48 -13.39 -0.67 6.59
N ARG A 49 -13.54 -1.41 7.71
CA ARG A 49 -14.19 -2.75 7.81
C ARG A 49 -13.40 -3.93 7.21
N GLY A 50 -12.10 -3.74 7.00
CA GLY A 50 -11.19 -4.78 6.54
C GLY A 50 -10.80 -5.80 7.62
N PRO A 51 -10.02 -6.83 7.25
CA PRO A 51 -9.58 -7.87 8.18
C PRO A 51 -8.62 -7.33 9.24
N SER A 52 -8.49 -8.07 10.35
CA SER A 52 -7.49 -7.82 11.38
C SER A 52 -6.44 -8.92 11.40
N TRP A 53 -5.18 -8.57 11.65
CA TRP A 53 -4.07 -9.49 11.77
C TRP A 53 -2.99 -8.93 12.71
N SER A 54 -2.14 -9.81 13.21
CA SER A 54 -0.99 -9.43 14.03
C SER A 54 0.15 -8.94 13.15
N VAL A 55 0.50 -7.66 13.27
CA VAL A 55 1.64 -7.09 12.55
C VAL A 55 2.95 -7.58 13.18
N LEU A 56 3.86 -8.08 12.34
CA LEU A 56 5.22 -8.41 12.77
C LEU A 56 6.00 -7.14 13.04
N LEU A 57 6.66 -7.06 14.20
CA LEU A 57 7.42 -5.91 14.67
C LEU A 57 8.92 -6.20 14.67
N GLY A 58 9.74 -5.19 14.97
CA GLY A 58 11.18 -5.33 15.15
C GLY A 58 12.03 -4.80 14.00
N ARG A 59 11.41 -4.21 12.96
CA ARG A 59 12.13 -3.52 11.88
C ARG A 59 12.80 -2.25 12.38
N ARG A 60 13.96 -1.95 11.82
CA ARG A 60 14.75 -0.74 12.05
C ARG A 60 14.79 0.12 10.79
N ASP A 61 15.03 1.40 10.99
CA ASP A 61 15.07 2.40 9.93
C ASP A 61 16.37 2.36 9.14
N SER A 62 16.29 2.56 7.82
CA SER A 62 17.46 2.76 6.97
C SER A 62 18.12 4.12 7.23
N THR A 63 19.41 4.20 6.96
CA THR A 63 20.20 5.44 7.03
C THR A 63 20.40 6.09 5.66
N THR A 64 19.89 5.48 4.60
CA THR A 64 19.95 5.97 3.21
C THR A 64 18.59 5.80 2.52
N ALA A 65 18.41 6.53 1.42
CA ALA A 65 17.27 6.40 0.52
C ALA A 65 17.76 5.98 -0.88
N ASN A 66 16.91 5.29 -1.64
CA ASN A 66 17.23 4.83 -2.99
C ASN A 66 16.16 5.29 -4.00
N GLN A 67 16.35 6.49 -4.55
CA GLN A 67 15.42 7.07 -5.53
C GLN A 67 15.39 6.29 -6.84
N THR A 68 16.55 5.86 -7.35
CA THR A 68 16.62 5.09 -8.59
C THR A 68 15.90 3.76 -8.44
N GLY A 69 16.10 3.07 -7.31
CA GLY A 69 15.36 1.86 -6.98
C GLY A 69 13.86 2.09 -6.87
N ALA A 70 13.41 3.18 -6.26
CA ALA A 70 11.98 3.49 -6.22
C ALA A 70 11.37 3.66 -7.63
N ASN A 71 12.08 4.38 -8.51
CA ASN A 71 11.62 4.62 -9.88
C ASN A 71 11.56 3.35 -10.74
N THR A 72 12.40 2.34 -10.47
CA THR A 72 12.48 1.12 -11.28
C THR A 72 11.73 -0.06 -10.67
N SER A 73 11.64 -0.14 -9.34
CA SER A 73 11.06 -1.29 -8.62
C SER A 73 9.56 -1.15 -8.34
N ILE A 74 9.02 0.06 -8.28
CA ILE A 74 7.58 0.26 -8.04
C ILE A 74 6.81 0.08 -9.37
N PRO A 75 5.76 -0.75 -9.42
CA PRO A 75 4.93 -0.89 -10.60
C PRO A 75 4.14 0.39 -10.89
N ALA A 76 4.12 0.81 -12.15
CA ALA A 76 3.28 1.89 -12.64
C ALA A 76 1.91 1.37 -13.09
N PRO A 77 0.84 2.20 -13.04
CA PRO A 77 -0.53 1.76 -13.31
C PRO A 77 -0.83 1.44 -14.79
N PHE A 78 0.14 1.67 -15.67
CA PHE A 78 0.08 1.45 -17.12
C PHE A 78 1.04 0.34 -17.59
N GLU A 79 1.71 -0.35 -16.66
CA GLU A 79 2.53 -1.51 -17.00
C GLU A 79 1.68 -2.75 -17.28
N SER A 80 2.22 -3.66 -18.10
CA SER A 80 1.58 -4.94 -18.38
C SER A 80 1.62 -5.88 -17.17
N LEU A 81 0.69 -6.84 -17.12
CA LEU A 81 0.62 -7.87 -16.09
C LEU A 81 1.96 -8.62 -15.95
N SER A 82 2.65 -8.87 -17.06
CA SER A 82 3.96 -9.54 -17.06
C SER A 82 5.04 -8.71 -16.36
N ASN A 83 5.11 -7.40 -16.63
CA ASN A 83 6.07 -6.50 -16.00
C ASN A 83 5.78 -6.32 -14.51
N ILE A 84 4.50 -6.16 -14.16
CA ILE A 84 4.04 -6.12 -12.77
C ILE A 84 4.46 -7.43 -12.08
N THR A 85 4.18 -8.58 -12.71
CA THR A 85 4.56 -9.93 -12.21
C THR A 85 6.07 -10.06 -11.94
N ALA A 86 6.89 -9.57 -12.87
CA ALA A 86 8.34 -9.58 -12.72
C ALA A 86 8.81 -8.70 -11.55
N LYS A 87 8.21 -7.51 -11.38
CA LYS A 87 8.59 -6.58 -10.30
C LYS A 87 8.31 -7.13 -8.91
N PHE A 88 7.15 -7.75 -8.64
CA PHE A 88 7.01 -8.33 -7.30
C PHE A 88 7.81 -9.63 -7.13
N SER A 89 8.03 -10.40 -8.19
CA SER A 89 8.91 -11.58 -8.13
C SER A 89 10.33 -11.18 -7.72
N ALA A 90 10.81 -10.02 -8.18
CA ALA A 90 12.12 -9.47 -7.81
C ALA A 90 12.24 -9.13 -6.31
N VAL A 91 11.13 -8.96 -5.58
CA VAL A 91 11.12 -8.76 -4.13
C VAL A 91 10.62 -10.00 -3.36
N GLY A 92 10.58 -11.15 -4.02
CA GLY A 92 10.24 -12.43 -3.40
C GLY A 92 8.74 -12.67 -3.17
N LEU A 93 7.87 -11.93 -3.86
CA LEU A 93 6.42 -12.17 -3.83
C LEU A 93 5.97 -12.88 -5.11
N ASN A 94 5.16 -13.92 -4.96
CA ASN A 94 4.62 -14.71 -6.07
C ASN A 94 3.21 -14.23 -6.49
N LEU A 95 2.70 -14.73 -7.61
CA LEU A 95 1.38 -14.41 -8.20
C LEU A 95 0.19 -14.55 -7.25
N CYS A 96 0.23 -15.47 -6.28
CA CYS A 96 -0.81 -15.59 -5.25
C CYS A 96 -0.72 -14.51 -4.15
N LEU A 97 0.42 -13.82 -4.06
CA LEU A 97 0.73 -12.69 -3.16
C LEU A 97 0.67 -11.33 -3.88
N PHE A 98 0.46 -11.32 -5.20
CA PHE A 98 0.21 -10.11 -6.00
C PHE A 98 -1.10 -9.42 -5.66
N LEU A 99 -2.03 -10.10 -5.00
CA LEU A 99 -3.40 -9.61 -4.79
C LEU A 99 -3.52 -8.57 -3.65
N GLN A 100 -2.38 -7.97 -3.28
CA GLN A 100 -2.36 -6.64 -2.66
C GLN A 100 -3.11 -5.58 -3.49
N ILE A 101 -3.34 -5.82 -4.78
CA ILE A 101 -4.14 -4.93 -5.65
C ILE A 101 -5.63 -4.92 -5.20
N GLY A 102 -6.07 -5.89 -4.40
CA GLY A 102 -7.33 -5.78 -3.66
C GLY A 102 -7.39 -4.58 -2.70
N ALA A 103 -6.25 -3.96 -2.35
CA ALA A 103 -6.22 -2.69 -1.63
C ALA A 103 -6.86 -1.53 -2.42
N HIS A 104 -7.02 -1.65 -3.74
CA HIS A 104 -7.75 -0.68 -4.54
C HIS A 104 -9.28 -0.74 -4.35
N THR A 105 -9.79 -1.58 -3.43
CA THR A 105 -11.20 -1.53 -2.97
C THR A 105 -11.60 -0.21 -2.29
N PHE A 106 -10.63 0.65 -1.96
CA PHE A 106 -10.89 1.98 -1.42
C PHE A 106 -9.82 2.96 -1.87
N GLY A 107 -10.07 4.26 -1.68
CA GLY A 107 -9.11 5.30 -2.02
C GLY A 107 -9.32 5.89 -3.41
N ARG A 108 -8.33 6.62 -3.92
CA ARG A 108 -8.47 7.47 -5.10
C ARG A 108 -7.22 7.45 -5.97
N ALA A 109 -7.43 7.62 -7.27
CA ALA A 109 -6.36 7.87 -8.24
C ALA A 109 -6.61 9.20 -8.95
N GLN A 110 -5.52 9.88 -9.31
CA GLN A 110 -5.58 11.10 -10.11
C GLN A 110 -5.80 10.76 -11.59
N CYS A 111 -6.53 11.61 -12.33
CA CYS A 111 -6.82 11.43 -13.75
C CYS A 111 -5.56 11.09 -14.57
N ARG A 112 -4.42 11.72 -14.28
CA ARG A 112 -3.14 11.46 -14.98
C ARG A 112 -2.65 10.00 -14.91
N GLN A 113 -3.17 9.21 -13.98
CA GLN A 113 -2.80 7.80 -13.80
C GLN A 113 -3.62 6.84 -14.70
N PHE A 114 -4.75 7.30 -15.27
CA PHE A 114 -5.64 6.44 -16.06
C PHE A 114 -6.26 7.12 -17.29
N SER A 115 -6.04 8.43 -17.50
CA SER A 115 -6.65 9.19 -18.60
C SER A 115 -6.21 8.70 -19.98
N ASN A 116 -5.06 8.03 -20.09
CA ASN A 116 -4.61 7.38 -21.32
C ASN A 116 -5.64 6.35 -21.82
N ARG A 117 -6.34 5.66 -20.91
CA ARG A 117 -7.38 4.67 -21.24
C ARG A 117 -8.67 5.29 -21.76
N LEU A 118 -8.92 6.57 -21.48
CA LEU A 118 -10.22 7.19 -21.74
C LEU A 118 -10.35 7.72 -23.17
N TYR A 119 -9.25 7.97 -23.88
CA TYR A 119 -9.28 8.69 -25.16
C TYR A 119 -8.40 8.05 -26.23
N ASN A 120 -7.13 7.80 -25.93
CA ASN A 120 -6.16 7.28 -26.88
C ASN A 120 -5.29 6.21 -26.21
N PHE A 121 -5.87 5.03 -26.09
CA PHE A 121 -5.22 3.89 -25.47
C PHE A 121 -4.20 3.28 -26.45
N SER A 122 -2.96 3.13 -25.99
CA SER A 122 -1.84 2.56 -26.76
C SER A 122 -1.61 3.20 -28.15
N GLY A 123 -1.98 4.48 -28.32
CA GLY A 123 -1.80 5.20 -29.58
C GLY A 123 -2.84 4.89 -30.67
N ALA A 124 -3.88 4.11 -30.36
CA ALA A 124 -4.89 3.67 -31.33
C ALA A 124 -5.94 4.73 -31.71
N GLY A 125 -5.94 5.89 -31.05
CA GLY A 125 -6.96 6.94 -31.22
C GLY A 125 -8.33 6.58 -30.66
N GLN A 126 -8.43 5.49 -29.88
CA GLN A 126 -9.66 4.96 -29.29
C GLN A 126 -9.46 4.69 -27.78
N PRO A 127 -10.53 4.69 -26.97
CA PRO A 127 -10.46 4.27 -25.57
C PRO A 127 -10.05 2.80 -25.43
N ASP A 128 -9.61 2.42 -24.23
CA ASP A 128 -9.29 1.05 -23.89
C ASP A 128 -10.52 0.15 -24.07
N PRO A 129 -10.47 -0.90 -24.92
CA PRO A 129 -11.61 -1.77 -25.19
C PRO A 129 -12.01 -2.63 -23.98
N THR A 130 -11.15 -2.72 -22.96
CA THR A 130 -11.41 -3.45 -21.72
C THR A 130 -12.06 -2.59 -20.64
N LEU A 131 -12.44 -1.34 -20.95
CA LEU A 131 -13.14 -0.45 -20.04
C LEU A 131 -14.63 -0.39 -20.40
N ASN A 132 -15.49 -0.67 -19.42
CA ASN A 132 -16.94 -0.59 -19.55
C ASN A 132 -17.37 0.76 -20.12
N THR A 133 -18.22 0.78 -21.15
CA THR A 133 -18.56 2.00 -21.89
C THR A 133 -19.38 3.00 -21.07
N THR A 134 -20.27 2.53 -20.21
CA THR A 134 -21.02 3.38 -19.27
C THR A 134 -20.07 3.99 -18.24
N TYR A 135 -19.14 3.19 -17.71
CA TYR A 135 -18.15 3.68 -16.76
C TYR A 135 -17.17 4.66 -17.41
N LEU A 136 -16.73 4.41 -18.64
CA LEU A 136 -15.94 5.31 -19.46
C LEU A 136 -16.63 6.69 -19.60
N ALA A 137 -17.93 6.70 -19.91
CA ALA A 137 -18.69 7.95 -20.02
C ALA A 137 -18.67 8.75 -18.71
N ASN A 138 -18.84 8.08 -17.57
CA ASN A 138 -18.74 8.70 -16.24
C ASN A 138 -17.31 9.23 -15.97
N LEU A 139 -16.28 8.43 -16.27
CA LEU A 139 -14.88 8.84 -16.08
C LEU A 139 -14.49 10.03 -16.96
N ARG A 140 -15.05 10.17 -18.17
CA ARG A 140 -14.83 11.34 -19.03
C ARG A 140 -15.44 12.62 -18.48
N GLN A 141 -16.53 12.54 -17.71
CA GLN A 141 -17.08 13.71 -17.01
C GLN A 141 -16.15 14.16 -15.88
N ILE A 142 -15.52 13.22 -15.18
CA ILE A 142 -14.55 13.50 -14.11
C ILE A 142 -13.22 14.00 -14.68
N CYS A 143 -12.75 13.35 -15.75
CA CYS A 143 -11.47 13.57 -16.41
C CYS A 143 -11.69 13.96 -17.89
N PRO A 144 -12.19 15.18 -18.18
CA PRO A 144 -12.40 15.64 -19.55
C PRO A 144 -11.08 15.69 -20.33
N GLN A 145 -11.16 15.56 -21.66
CA GLN A 145 -9.98 15.67 -22.52
C GLN A 145 -9.36 17.06 -22.35
N ASN A 146 -8.04 17.11 -22.12
CA ASN A 146 -7.32 18.34 -21.76
C ASN A 146 -7.76 18.99 -20.43
N GLY A 147 -8.46 18.24 -19.57
CA GLY A 147 -8.74 18.65 -18.19
C GLY A 147 -7.53 18.55 -17.27
N SER A 148 -7.72 18.95 -16.01
CA SER A 148 -6.67 18.86 -14.99
C SER A 148 -6.34 17.40 -14.66
N GLY A 149 -5.08 17.02 -14.82
CA GLY A 149 -4.57 15.69 -14.46
C GLY A 149 -4.57 15.40 -12.95
N PHE A 150 -4.84 16.41 -12.10
CA PHE A 150 -4.84 16.29 -10.64
C PHE A 150 -6.22 16.02 -10.04
N VAL A 151 -7.29 16.08 -10.84
CA VAL A 151 -8.63 15.64 -10.40
C VAL A 151 -8.57 14.17 -10.05
N VAL A 152 -9.36 13.75 -9.05
CA VAL A 152 -9.34 12.38 -8.53
C VAL A 152 -10.65 11.65 -8.81
N ALA A 153 -10.54 10.35 -9.06
CA ALA A 153 -11.66 9.40 -9.10
C ALA A 153 -11.44 8.32 -8.04
N ASN A 154 -12.53 7.67 -7.61
CA ASN A 154 -12.45 6.55 -6.66
C ASN A 154 -11.88 5.32 -7.37
N LEU A 155 -10.95 4.61 -6.71
CA LEU A 155 -10.42 3.35 -7.22
C LEU A 155 -11.51 2.26 -7.30
N ASP A 156 -12.40 2.26 -6.30
CA ASP A 156 -13.61 1.44 -6.28
C ASP A 156 -14.84 2.33 -6.51
N PRO A 157 -15.53 2.21 -7.67
CA PRO A 157 -16.76 2.97 -7.92
C PRO A 157 -17.97 2.47 -7.12
N THR A 158 -17.93 1.28 -6.54
CA THR A 158 -19.05 0.62 -5.85
C THR A 158 -19.06 0.97 -4.36
N THR A 159 -17.93 0.81 -3.68
CA THR A 159 -17.79 1.13 -2.26
C THR A 159 -16.51 1.92 -1.95
N PRO A 160 -16.41 3.20 -2.36
CA PRO A 160 -15.16 3.99 -2.37
C PRO A 160 -14.35 4.10 -1.07
N ASN A 161 -14.99 3.82 0.08
CA ASN A 161 -14.45 3.98 1.42
C ASN A 161 -14.51 2.69 2.25
N THR A 162 -14.92 1.57 1.67
CA THR A 162 -15.05 0.30 2.38
C THR A 162 -13.97 -0.65 1.88
N PHE A 163 -13.32 -1.34 2.81
CA PHE A 163 -12.43 -2.44 2.48
C PHE A 163 -13.25 -3.72 2.34
N ASP A 164 -13.61 -4.09 1.12
CA ASP A 164 -14.43 -5.26 0.81
C ASP A 164 -13.98 -5.91 -0.51
N ASN A 165 -14.78 -6.85 -1.03
CA ASN A 165 -14.43 -7.57 -2.26
C ASN A 165 -15.08 -6.98 -3.53
N ASN A 166 -15.76 -5.83 -3.46
CA ASN A 166 -16.40 -5.22 -4.64
C ASN A 166 -15.38 -4.86 -5.72
N TYR A 167 -14.14 -4.54 -5.34
CA TYR A 167 -13.02 -4.41 -6.27
C TYR A 167 -12.98 -5.56 -7.30
N PHE A 168 -13.13 -6.81 -6.86
CA PHE A 168 -13.06 -7.97 -7.76
C PHE A 168 -14.30 -8.09 -8.65
N SER A 169 -15.49 -7.77 -8.12
CA SER A 169 -16.72 -7.71 -8.92
C SER A 169 -16.66 -6.60 -9.97
N ASN A 170 -16.03 -5.47 -9.66
CA ASN A 170 -15.81 -4.38 -10.61
C ASN A 170 -14.94 -4.85 -11.79
N LEU A 171 -13.88 -5.62 -11.55
CA LEU A 171 -13.04 -6.16 -12.64
C LEU A 171 -13.82 -7.08 -13.58
N GLN A 172 -14.71 -7.92 -13.03
CA GLN A 172 -15.60 -8.78 -13.81
C GLN A 172 -16.54 -7.98 -14.72
N ASN A 173 -16.92 -6.77 -14.27
CA ASN A 173 -17.80 -5.85 -15.01
C ASN A 173 -17.05 -4.86 -15.91
N LEU A 174 -15.72 -5.04 -16.09
CA LEU A 174 -14.85 -4.13 -16.84
C LEU A 174 -14.77 -2.71 -16.23
N GLN A 175 -14.89 -2.62 -14.91
CA GLN A 175 -14.89 -1.37 -14.15
C GLN A 175 -13.62 -1.15 -13.30
N GLY A 176 -12.53 -1.86 -13.61
CA GLY A 176 -11.21 -1.56 -13.03
C GLY A 176 -10.71 -0.20 -13.53
N LEU A 177 -10.37 0.71 -12.60
CA LEU A 177 -9.98 2.08 -12.94
C LEU A 177 -8.63 2.13 -13.66
N LEU A 178 -7.60 1.55 -13.05
CA LEU A 178 -6.25 1.55 -13.60
C LEU A 178 -6.11 0.46 -14.67
N HIS A 179 -5.20 0.66 -15.63
CA HIS A 179 -4.94 -0.35 -16.65
C HIS A 179 -4.42 -1.64 -16.00
N SER A 180 -3.48 -1.50 -15.06
CA SER A 180 -2.94 -2.58 -14.24
C SER A 180 -4.01 -3.38 -13.48
N ASP A 181 -5.10 -2.73 -13.07
CA ASP A 181 -6.20 -3.41 -12.35
C ASP A 181 -6.98 -4.30 -13.32
N GLN A 182 -7.36 -3.76 -14.47
CA GLN A 182 -8.20 -4.46 -15.44
C GLN A 182 -7.44 -5.60 -16.15
N GLU A 183 -6.13 -5.47 -16.35
CA GLU A 183 -5.31 -6.56 -16.89
C GLU A 183 -5.35 -7.84 -16.05
N LEU A 184 -5.53 -7.74 -14.73
CA LEU A 184 -5.64 -8.91 -13.87
C LEU A 184 -6.77 -9.85 -14.31
N PHE A 185 -7.85 -9.30 -14.88
CA PHE A 185 -9.01 -10.06 -15.31
C PHE A 185 -9.11 -10.20 -16.83
N SER A 186 -8.65 -9.19 -17.58
CA SER A 186 -8.83 -9.11 -19.04
C SER A 186 -7.66 -9.68 -19.85
N THR A 187 -6.52 -10.01 -19.23
CA THR A 187 -5.44 -10.74 -19.91
C THR A 187 -5.85 -12.20 -20.13
N SER A 188 -6.02 -12.60 -21.39
CA SER A 188 -6.42 -13.96 -21.78
C SER A 188 -5.48 -15.03 -21.20
N GLY A 189 -6.05 -16.05 -20.57
CA GLY A 189 -5.29 -17.15 -19.96
C GLY A 189 -4.49 -16.78 -18.72
N ALA A 190 -4.67 -15.56 -18.18
CA ALA A 190 -3.94 -15.15 -16.99
C ALA A 190 -4.26 -16.05 -15.78
N PRO A 191 -3.25 -16.52 -15.03
CA PRO A 191 -3.45 -17.38 -13.87
C PRO A 191 -4.17 -16.68 -12.71
N THR A 192 -4.32 -15.35 -12.78
CA THR A 192 -5.05 -14.51 -11.81
C THR A 192 -6.56 -14.72 -11.85
N ILE A 193 -7.14 -15.05 -13.01
CA ILE A 193 -8.59 -15.02 -13.23
C ILE A 193 -9.35 -15.92 -12.23
N SER A 194 -8.85 -17.13 -11.98
CA SER A 194 -9.48 -18.08 -11.05
C SER A 194 -9.52 -17.54 -9.61
N LEU A 195 -8.44 -16.90 -9.16
CA LEU A 195 -8.37 -16.27 -7.84
C LEU A 195 -9.30 -15.05 -7.73
N LEU A 196 -9.37 -14.21 -8.76
CA LEU A 196 -10.27 -13.05 -8.77
C LEU A 196 -11.74 -13.48 -8.70
N ASN A 197 -12.12 -14.54 -9.41
CA ASN A 197 -13.46 -15.12 -9.31
C ASN A 197 -13.77 -15.66 -7.92
N LEU A 198 -12.79 -16.32 -7.28
CA LEU A 198 -12.92 -16.77 -5.90
C LEU A 198 -13.11 -15.58 -4.94
N PHE A 199 -12.36 -14.50 -5.12
CA PHE A 199 -12.41 -13.35 -4.22
C PHE A 199 -13.69 -12.52 -4.42
N SER A 200 -14.15 -12.37 -5.65
CA SER A 200 -15.46 -11.77 -5.95
C SER A 200 -16.61 -12.55 -5.29
N SER A 201 -16.55 -13.89 -5.28
CA SER A 201 -17.59 -14.72 -4.67
C SER A 201 -17.44 -14.96 -3.16
N ASN A 202 -16.24 -14.75 -2.61
CA ASN A 202 -15.93 -15.07 -1.22
C ASN A 202 -15.01 -14.02 -0.57
N GLN A 203 -15.61 -13.05 0.11
CA GLN A 203 -14.89 -12.01 0.84
C GLN A 203 -13.97 -12.57 1.94
N SER A 204 -14.33 -13.68 2.58
CA SER A 204 -13.47 -14.31 3.59
C SER A 204 -12.19 -14.87 2.97
N ALA A 205 -12.27 -15.48 1.78
CA ALA A 205 -11.10 -15.95 1.06
C ALA A 205 -10.18 -14.78 0.65
N PHE A 206 -10.77 -13.68 0.17
CA PHE A 206 -10.04 -12.44 -0.10
C PHE A 206 -9.31 -11.94 1.16
N PHE A 207 -10.02 -11.77 2.27
CA PHE A 207 -9.47 -11.25 3.52
C PHE A 207 -8.33 -12.12 4.06
N GLN A 208 -8.46 -13.45 4.02
CA GLN A 208 -7.41 -14.37 4.45
C GLN A 208 -6.15 -14.23 3.57
N ASN A 209 -6.33 -14.18 2.25
CA ASN A 209 -5.20 -13.99 1.33
C ASN A 209 -4.56 -12.60 1.48
N PHE A 210 -5.36 -11.55 1.67
CA PHE A 210 -4.87 -10.20 1.88
C PHE A 210 -3.99 -10.11 3.12
N VAL A 211 -4.43 -10.66 4.25
CA VAL A 211 -3.64 -10.73 5.48
C VAL A 211 -2.30 -11.42 5.26
N GLN A 212 -2.29 -12.58 4.61
CA GLN A 212 -1.05 -13.32 4.34
C GLN A 212 -0.11 -12.53 3.41
N SER A 213 -0.68 -11.84 2.41
CA SER A 213 0.07 -10.99 1.48
C SER A 213 0.70 -9.79 2.20
N MET A 214 -0.02 -9.13 3.10
CA MET A 214 0.51 -8.02 3.91
C MET A 214 1.62 -8.48 4.87
N ILE A 215 1.50 -9.67 5.46
CA ILE A 215 2.57 -10.26 6.29
C ILE A 215 3.83 -10.52 5.45
N ASN A 216 3.67 -11.12 4.27
CA ASN A 216 4.80 -11.42 3.39
C ASN A 216 5.47 -10.15 2.87
N MET A 217 4.70 -9.14 2.47
CA MET A 217 5.24 -7.83 2.07
C MET A 217 5.98 -7.16 3.24
N GLY A 218 5.43 -7.21 4.45
CA GLY A 218 6.12 -6.71 5.63
C GLY A 218 7.48 -7.39 5.86
N ASN A 219 7.68 -8.62 5.38
CA ASN A 219 8.92 -9.37 5.59
C ASN A 219 9.95 -9.21 4.46
N ILE A 220 9.74 -8.29 3.52
CA ILE A 220 10.73 -7.99 2.48
C ILE A 220 11.94 -7.31 3.12
N SER A 221 13.06 -8.04 3.15
CA SER A 221 14.42 -7.57 3.50
C SER A 221 14.50 -6.58 4.68
N PRO A 222 13.94 -6.89 5.87
CA PRO A 222 13.93 -5.98 6.99
C PRO A 222 15.32 -5.80 7.59
N LEU A 223 15.64 -4.56 8.00
CA LEU A 223 16.76 -4.31 8.90
C LEU A 223 16.38 -4.71 10.33
N VAL A 224 17.20 -5.55 10.95
CA VAL A 224 16.97 -6.13 12.29
C VAL A 224 18.25 -6.13 13.12
N GLY A 225 18.12 -6.36 14.43
CA GLY A 225 19.27 -6.43 15.34
C GLY A 225 19.96 -5.08 15.49
N SER A 226 21.27 -5.03 15.18
CA SER A 226 22.07 -3.79 15.19
C SER A 226 22.07 -3.05 13.84
N ASN A 227 21.48 -3.62 12.79
CA ASN A 227 21.45 -2.99 11.47
C ASN A 227 20.40 -1.87 11.42
N GLY A 228 20.79 -0.68 10.96
CA GLY A 228 19.92 0.49 10.93
C GLY A 228 19.68 1.12 12.31
N GLU A 229 18.71 2.02 12.41
CA GLU A 229 18.47 2.81 13.62
C GLU A 229 16.99 2.89 14.02
N ILE A 230 16.71 3.51 15.16
CA ILE A 230 15.35 3.94 15.53
C ILE A 230 15.36 5.45 15.44
N ARG A 231 14.73 6.01 14.40
CA ARG A 231 14.74 7.46 14.18
C ARG A 231 13.84 8.17 15.18
N ALA A 232 14.36 9.22 15.81
CA ALA A 232 13.53 10.14 16.60
C ALA A 232 12.66 11.05 15.69
N ASN A 233 13.05 11.20 14.42
CA ASN A 233 12.30 11.94 13.41
C ASN A 233 12.35 11.17 12.08
N CYS A 234 11.20 10.69 11.61
CA CYS A 234 11.10 9.85 10.41
C CYS A 234 11.65 10.51 9.13
N ARG A 235 11.78 11.84 9.08
CA ARG A 235 12.22 12.61 7.89
C ARG A 235 13.74 12.73 7.77
N ARG A 236 14.51 12.37 8.79
CA ARG A 236 15.96 12.52 8.80
C ARG A 236 16.62 11.39 9.57
N VAL A 237 17.85 11.05 9.19
CA VAL A 237 18.69 10.16 10.02
C VAL A 237 18.99 10.82 11.36
N ASN A 238 19.22 10.03 12.40
CA ASN A 238 19.71 10.60 13.65
C ASN A 238 21.11 11.22 13.41
N GLY A 239 21.35 12.39 13.99
CA GLY A 239 22.65 13.04 13.88
C GLY A 239 23.68 12.35 14.78
N ASN A 240 24.91 12.19 14.31
CA ASN A 240 26.04 11.90 15.20
C ASN A 240 26.29 13.15 16.05
N LEU A 241 26.06 13.06 17.36
CA LEU A 241 26.49 14.08 18.32
C LEU A 241 28.01 14.33 18.26
N VAL A 242 28.77 13.38 17.70
CA VAL A 242 30.22 13.48 17.47
C VAL A 242 30.60 14.55 16.43
N SER A 243 29.71 14.89 15.49
CA SER A 243 30.00 15.91 14.46
C SER A 243 29.71 17.34 14.92
N ARG A 244 28.99 17.53 16.04
CA ARG A 244 28.73 18.86 16.61
C ARG A 244 29.77 19.28 17.65
N LEU A 245 30.38 18.32 18.35
CA LEU A 245 31.45 18.59 19.32
C LEU A 245 32.81 18.84 18.67
N ALA A 246 33.02 18.46 17.40
CA ALA A 246 34.27 18.73 16.68
C ALA A 246 34.40 20.17 16.15
N VAL A 247 33.31 20.96 16.14
CA VAL A 247 33.32 22.35 15.65
C VAL A 247 33.53 23.36 16.79
N GLU A 248 33.40 22.94 18.06
CA GLU A 248 33.59 23.81 19.23
C GLU A 248 34.95 23.64 19.94
N ALA A 249 35.87 22.84 19.39
CA ALA A 249 37.20 22.62 20.00
C ALA A 249 38.35 23.45 19.38
N HIS A 250 38.06 24.34 18.41
CA HIS A 250 39.10 25.08 17.66
C HIS A 250 39.04 26.62 17.78
N PHE A 251 38.40 27.15 18.83
CA PHE A 251 38.46 28.58 19.15
C PHE A 251 38.59 28.84 20.65
N VAL A 252 39.70 28.39 21.26
CA VAL A 252 40.26 29.05 22.44
C VAL A 252 41.80 28.97 22.34
N PHE A 253 42.45 30.13 22.58
CA PHE A 253 43.91 30.42 22.62
C PHE A 253 44.62 30.73 21.30
N PHE A 254 44.75 32.01 20.95
CA PHE A 254 45.92 32.83 21.31
C PHE A 254 45.50 34.31 21.42
N ALA A 255 46.26 35.03 22.26
CA ALA A 255 46.03 36.36 22.82
C ALA A 255 45.79 37.50 21.81
#